data_AF-A0A822B979-F1
#
_entry.id   AF-A0A822B979-F1
#
_cell.length_a   1.000
_cell.length_b   1.000
_cell.length_c   1.000
_cell.angle_alpha   90.00
_cell.angle_beta   90.00
_cell.angle_gamma   90.00
#
_symmetry.space_group_name_H-M   'P 1'
#
loop_
_entity.id
_entity.type
_entity.pdbx_description
1 polymer ?
#
loop_
_entity_poly.entity_id
_entity_poly.type
_entity_poly.pdbx_seq_one_letter_code
_entity_poly.pdbx_strand_id
1 'polypeptide(L)'
;MVEDHPIPYMNFEGKIPDGEYGAGEVRTWDIGTYESLDDIDIDKGIEQGKLTFILHGKKLQGEFHMVRSRFRTNQRENQWLLMKKKDEYANENFLLERILNYGSRQDLQSSADTKTN
;
A
#
# COMPACT_ATOMS: atom_id res chain seq x y z
N MET A 1 6.61 7.03 -1.21
CA MET A 1 5.35 7.54 -1.78
C MET A 1 5.38 7.32 -3.27
N VAL A 2 4.20 7.21 -3.87
CA VAL A 2 3.98 7.05 -5.31
C VAL A 2 3.14 8.22 -5.80
N GLU A 3 2.89 8.30 -7.12
CA GLU A 3 2.06 9.35 -7.71
C GLU A 3 0.61 9.28 -7.20
N ASP A 4 -0.06 10.44 -7.17
CA ASP A 4 -1.46 10.52 -6.81
C ASP A 4 -2.35 9.87 -7.88
N HIS A 5 -3.46 9.28 -7.44
CA HIS A 5 -4.41 8.61 -8.32
C HIS A 5 -5.78 9.29 -8.23
N PRO A 6 -6.55 9.34 -9.33
CA PRO A 6 -7.88 9.94 -9.33
C PRO A 6 -8.85 9.07 -8.51
N ILE A 7 -9.79 9.69 -7.79
CA ILE A 7 -10.75 8.98 -6.90
C ILE A 7 -11.44 7.77 -7.58
N PRO A 8 -11.93 7.85 -8.84
CA PRO A 8 -12.56 6.69 -9.50
C PRO A 8 -11.66 5.45 -9.59
N TYR A 9 -10.35 5.63 -9.53
CA TYR A 9 -9.38 4.53 -9.56
C TYR A 9 -9.53 3.57 -8.37
N MET A 10 -10.16 4.00 -7.27
CA MET A 10 -10.47 3.13 -6.11
C MET A 10 -11.31 1.89 -6.48
N ASN A 11 -12.08 1.96 -7.58
CA ASN A 11 -12.94 0.88 -8.06
C ASN A 11 -12.37 0.19 -9.31
N PHE A 12 -11.17 0.56 -9.76
CA PHE A 12 -10.57 -0.03 -10.94
C PHE A 12 -10.05 -1.44 -10.64
N GLU A 13 -10.53 -2.41 -11.42
CA GLU A 13 -9.98 -3.75 -11.48
C GLU A 13 -9.76 -4.12 -12.95
N GLY A 14 -8.60 -4.68 -13.27
CA GLY A 14 -8.27 -4.96 -14.66
C GLY A 14 -6.81 -5.31 -14.88
N LYS A 15 -6.36 -5.22 -16.12
CA LYS A 15 -4.96 -5.39 -16.49
C LYS A 15 -4.45 -4.10 -17.12
N ILE A 16 -3.37 -3.56 -16.56
CA ILE A 16 -2.64 -2.42 -17.11
C ILE A 16 -1.59 -2.98 -18.09
N PRO A 17 -1.50 -2.44 -19.32
CA PRO A 17 -0.55 -2.91 -20.33
C PRO A 17 0.91 -2.85 -19.85
N ASP A 18 1.73 -3.75 -20.37
CA ASP A 18 3.17 -3.75 -20.12
C ASP A 18 3.79 -2.45 -20.66
N GLY A 19 4.72 -1.85 -19.90
CA GLY A 19 5.38 -0.60 -20.27
C GLY A 19 4.71 0.68 -19.74
N GLU A 20 3.47 0.58 -19.25
CA GLU A 20 2.78 1.68 -18.57
C GLU A 20 3.11 1.69 -17.06
N TYR A 21 2.98 2.86 -16.43
CA TYR A 21 3.11 2.97 -14.97
C TYR A 21 2.00 2.16 -14.29
N GLY A 22 2.37 1.27 -13.37
CA GLY A 22 1.43 0.34 -12.73
C GLY A 22 1.08 -0.91 -13.54
N ALA A 23 1.86 -1.23 -14.59
CA ALA A 23 1.69 -2.44 -15.39
C ALA A 23 1.45 -3.72 -14.54
N GLY A 24 0.48 -4.53 -14.97
CA GLY A 24 0.07 -5.75 -14.27
C GLY A 24 -1.43 -5.85 -14.04
N GLU A 25 -1.86 -6.94 -13.41
CA GLU A 25 -3.23 -7.14 -12.95
C GLU A 25 -3.47 -6.39 -11.63
N VAL A 26 -4.54 -5.59 -11.61
CA VAL A 26 -4.98 -4.79 -10.47
C VAL A 26 -6.30 -5.36 -9.94
N ARG A 27 -6.37 -5.55 -8.64
CA ARG A 27 -7.56 -6.00 -7.90
C ARG A 27 -7.69 -5.22 -6.60
N THR A 28 -8.91 -4.95 -6.18
CA THR A 28 -9.19 -4.33 -4.88
C THR A 28 -9.02 -5.37 -3.79
N TRP A 29 -7.93 -5.27 -3.03
CA TRP A 29 -7.65 -6.21 -1.94
C TRP A 29 -8.46 -5.91 -0.67
N ASP A 30 -8.64 -4.63 -0.36
CA ASP A 30 -9.49 -4.14 0.71
C ASP A 30 -10.07 -2.77 0.33
N ILE A 31 -11.23 -2.42 0.90
CA ILE A 31 -11.92 -1.16 0.68
C ILE A 31 -12.72 -0.77 1.93
N GLY A 32 -12.74 0.53 2.22
CA GLY A 32 -13.40 1.08 3.40
C GLY A 32 -13.17 2.57 3.54
N THR A 33 -13.41 3.09 4.75
CA THR A 33 -13.14 4.48 5.12
C THR A 33 -11.99 4.56 6.11
N TYR A 34 -11.54 5.78 6.40
CA TYR A 34 -10.54 6.03 7.42
C TYR A 34 -10.91 7.28 8.23
N GLU A 35 -10.34 7.40 9.42
CA GLU A 35 -10.50 8.54 10.31
C GLU A 35 -9.11 9.00 10.81
N SER A 36 -8.83 10.31 10.78
CA SER A 36 -7.62 10.86 11.43
C SER A 36 -7.80 10.85 12.95
N LEU A 37 -6.77 10.44 13.69
CA LEU A 37 -6.83 10.39 15.15
C LEU A 37 -6.11 11.54 15.85
N ASP A 38 -5.07 12.07 15.23
CA ASP A 38 -4.45 13.29 15.70
C ASP A 38 -5.39 14.44 15.24
N ASP A 39 -5.64 15.48 16.07
CA ASP A 39 -6.36 16.72 15.66
C ASP A 39 -5.64 17.51 14.53
N ILE A 40 -4.75 16.82 13.83
CA ILE A 40 -3.92 17.23 12.73
C ILE A 40 -4.60 16.69 11.46
N ASP A 41 -4.80 17.61 10.52
CA ASP A 41 -5.21 17.29 9.17
C ASP A 41 -4.23 16.30 8.51
N ILE A 42 -4.74 15.35 7.72
CA ILE A 42 -3.92 14.31 7.08
C ILE A 42 -2.80 14.93 6.24
N ASP A 43 -3.06 16.02 5.51
CA ASP A 43 -2.04 16.66 4.67
C ASP A 43 -0.87 17.17 5.51
N LYS A 44 -1.19 17.76 6.67
CA LYS A 44 -0.17 18.21 7.64
C LYS A 44 0.61 17.03 8.23
N GLY A 45 -0.04 15.91 8.50
CA GLY A 45 0.64 14.71 8.98
C GLY A 45 1.59 14.12 7.93
N ILE A 46 1.21 14.14 6.65
CA ILE A 46 2.09 13.76 5.53
C ILE A 46 3.32 14.67 5.47
N GLU A 47 3.13 15.98 5.55
CA GLU A 47 4.23 16.96 5.55
C GLU A 47 5.20 16.71 6.71
N GLN A 48 4.68 16.53 7.92
CA GLN A 48 5.45 16.29 9.14
C GLN A 48 6.16 14.93 9.15
N GLY A 49 5.70 13.98 8.33
CA GLY A 49 6.24 12.64 8.26
C GLY A 49 5.70 11.71 9.34
N LYS A 50 4.54 12.01 9.93
CA LYS A 50 3.89 11.19 10.95
C LYS A 50 2.37 11.29 10.80
N LEU A 51 1.72 10.13 10.71
CA LEU A 51 0.28 9.99 10.62
C LEU A 51 -0.21 8.92 11.59
N THR A 52 -1.32 9.20 12.26
CA THR A 52 -2.06 8.24 13.08
C THR A 52 -3.51 8.25 12.61
N PHE A 53 -4.03 7.10 12.22
CA PHE A 53 -5.38 7.00 11.65
C PHE A 53 -6.01 5.64 11.97
N ILE A 54 -7.34 5.59 11.97
CA ILE A 54 -8.13 4.37 12.07
C ILE A 54 -8.59 3.96 10.67
N LEU A 55 -8.48 2.68 10.35
CA LEU A 55 -9.07 2.08 9.14
C LEU A 55 -10.39 1.37 9.50
N HIS A 56 -11.37 1.53 8.62
CA HIS A 56 -12.66 0.85 8.66
C HIS A 56 -12.85 0.04 7.36
N GLY A 57 -11.89 -0.83 7.07
CA GLY A 57 -11.93 -1.77 5.95
C GLY A 57 -12.66 -3.06 6.29
N LYS A 58 -12.73 -3.96 5.30
CA LYS A 58 -13.19 -5.34 5.51
C LYS A 58 -12.08 -6.23 6.05
N LYS A 59 -10.82 -5.98 5.64
CA LYS A 59 -9.66 -6.77 6.06
C LYS A 59 -8.80 -6.03 7.09
N LEU A 60 -8.57 -4.73 6.87
CA LEU A 60 -7.79 -3.89 7.78
C LEU A 60 -8.73 -3.02 8.62
N GLN A 61 -8.60 -3.17 9.93
CA GLN A 61 -9.43 -2.47 10.91
C GLN A 61 -8.58 -1.96 12.07
N GLY A 62 -9.04 -0.89 12.72
CA GLY A 62 -8.39 -0.31 13.88
C GLY A 62 -7.26 0.66 13.53
N GLU A 63 -6.44 0.97 14.52
CA GLU A 63 -5.46 2.06 14.46
C GLU A 63 -4.14 1.63 13.83
N PHE A 64 -3.63 2.50 12.96
CA PHE A 64 -2.35 2.39 12.27
C PHE A 64 -1.55 3.68 12.43
N HIS A 65 -0.23 3.51 12.39
CA HIS A 65 0.72 4.60 12.40
C HIS A 65 1.59 4.53 11.14
N MET A 66 1.79 5.66 10.49
CA MET A 66 2.71 5.78 9.38
C MET A 66 3.79 6.81 9.69
N VAL A 67 5.07 6.43 9.61
CA VAL A 67 6.20 7.31 9.95
C VAL A 67 7.21 7.34 8.81
N ARG A 68 7.58 8.55 8.37
CA ARG A 68 8.59 8.76 7.33
C ARG A 68 9.98 8.57 7.91
N SER A 69 10.75 7.71 7.27
CA SER A 69 12.15 7.48 7.64
C SER A 69 13.01 8.68 7.28
N ARG A 70 13.92 9.08 8.17
CA ARG A 70 14.84 10.22 8.00
C ARG A 70 16.30 9.79 7.75
N PHE A 71 16.55 8.55 7.32
CA PHE A 71 17.91 8.05 7.13
C PHE A 71 18.68 8.90 6.10
N ARG A 72 19.88 9.36 6.50
CA ARG A 72 20.76 10.30 5.80
C ARG A 72 21.55 9.68 4.63
N THR A 73 20.91 8.88 3.78
CA THR A 73 21.55 8.38 2.56
C THR A 73 20.74 8.84 1.34
N ASN A 74 21.44 9.45 0.38
CA ASN A 74 20.96 10.25 -0.76
C ASN A 74 20.02 9.53 -1.77
N GLN A 75 19.26 8.50 -1.41
CA GLN A 75 18.41 7.79 -2.36
C GLN A 75 17.03 7.35 -1.84
N ARG A 76 16.64 7.68 -0.58
CA ARG A 76 15.40 7.14 0.00
C ARG A 76 14.57 8.13 0.83
N GLU A 77 14.49 9.39 0.41
CA GLU A 77 13.69 10.45 1.09
C GLU A 77 12.18 10.13 1.19
N ASN A 78 11.71 9.10 0.50
CA ASN A 78 10.28 8.74 0.40
C ASN A 78 9.90 7.40 1.05
N GLN A 79 10.75 6.86 1.93
CA GLN A 79 10.43 5.63 2.67
C GLN A 79 9.56 5.88 3.89
N TRP A 80 8.47 5.12 3.98
CA TRP A 80 7.54 5.15 5.10
C TRP A 80 7.45 3.77 5.74
N LEU A 81 7.30 3.75 7.05
CA LEU A 81 6.99 2.56 7.82
C LEU A 81 5.52 2.64 8.23
N LEU A 82 4.74 1.62 7.87
CA LEU A 82 3.37 1.42 8.34
C LEU A 82 3.38 0.40 9.48
N MET A 83 2.72 0.72 10.59
CA MET A 83 2.69 -0.09 11.81
C MET A 83 1.26 -0.23 12.32
N LYS A 84 0.85 -1.45 12.66
CA LYS A 84 -0.43 -1.73 13.33
C LYS A 84 -0.29 -1.47 14.83
N LYS A 85 -1.20 -0.70 15.44
CA LYS A 85 -1.30 -0.59 16.90
C LYS A 85 -1.81 -1.90 17.51
N LYS A 86 -1.31 -2.24 18.69
CA LYS A 86 -1.87 -3.30 19.53
C LYS A 86 -3.19 -2.83 20.17
N ASP A 87 -4.27 -2.91 19.40
CA ASP A 87 -5.65 -2.63 19.80
C ASP A 87 -6.52 -3.91 19.69
N GLU A 88 -7.84 -3.78 19.79
CA GLU A 88 -8.78 -4.90 19.73
C GLU A 88 -8.80 -5.63 18.37
N TYR A 89 -8.34 -4.98 17.30
CA TYR A 89 -8.26 -5.57 15.95
C TYR A 89 -6.87 -6.15 15.65
N ALA A 90 -5.91 -6.03 16.56
CA ALA A 90 -4.57 -6.57 16.37
C ALA A 90 -4.57 -8.10 16.43
N ASN A 91 -4.06 -8.74 15.38
CA ASN A 91 -3.92 -10.19 15.30
C ASN A 91 -2.45 -10.55 15.06
N GLU A 92 -1.81 -11.17 16.04
CA GLU A 92 -0.40 -11.62 15.94
C GLU A 92 -0.23 -12.76 14.91
N ASN A 93 -1.31 -13.48 14.59
CA ASN A 93 -1.36 -14.51 13.56
C ASN A 93 -1.91 -13.99 12.23
N PHE A 94 -1.88 -12.67 11.99
CA PHE A 94 -2.35 -12.11 10.72
C PHE A 94 -1.53 -12.68 9.55
N LEU A 95 -2.23 -13.30 8.61
CA LEU A 95 -1.65 -13.79 7.36
C LEU A 95 -2.17 -12.97 6.20
N LEU A 96 -1.25 -12.47 5.36
CA LEU A 96 -1.61 -11.77 4.15
C LEU A 96 -2.22 -12.76 3.13
N GLU A 97 -3.53 -12.68 2.94
CA GLU A 97 -4.23 -13.42 1.90
C GLU A 97 -3.90 -12.81 0.53
N ARG A 98 -3.29 -13.60 -0.34
CA ARG A 98 -3.00 -13.18 -1.71
C ARG A 98 -4.17 -13.51 -2.61
N ILE A 99 -4.73 -12.51 -3.27
CA ILE A 99 -5.81 -12.69 -4.25
C ILE A 99 -5.29 -12.78 -5.70
N LEU A 100 -4.05 -12.35 -5.94
CA LEU A 100 -3.38 -12.45 -7.23
C LEU A 100 -2.19 -13.40 -7.16
N ASN A 101 -2.19 -14.35 -8.10
CA ASN A 101 -1.18 -15.38 -8.27
C ASN A 101 -0.08 -14.91 -9.23
N TYR A 102 0.68 -13.92 -8.78
CA TYR A 102 2.02 -13.74 -9.31
C TYR A 102 2.88 -14.84 -8.69
N GLY A 103 3.58 -15.65 -9.47
CA GLY A 103 4.50 -16.64 -8.90
C GLY A 103 5.57 -16.00 -8.00
N SER A 104 6.52 -16.79 -7.54
CA SER A 104 7.72 -16.23 -6.90
C SER A 104 8.40 -15.20 -7.83
N ARG A 105 9.24 -14.31 -7.28
CA ARG A 105 10.04 -13.39 -8.12
C ARG A 105 10.85 -14.13 -9.20
N GLN A 106 11.18 -15.40 -8.99
CA GLN A 106 11.86 -16.25 -9.97
C GLN A 106 10.93 -16.67 -11.13
N ASP A 107 9.64 -16.89 -10.85
CA ASP A 107 8.64 -17.25 -11.87
C ASP A 107 8.27 -16.05 -12.75
N LEU A 108 8.38 -14.83 -12.22
CA LEU A 108 8.13 -13.61 -13.00
C LEU A 108 9.27 -13.31 -13.99
N GLN A 109 10.52 -13.62 -13.65
CA GLN A 109 11.68 -13.40 -14.53
C GLN A 109 11.68 -14.36 -15.72
N SER A 110 11.32 -15.64 -15.53
CA SER A 110 11.26 -16.63 -16.62
C SER A 110 10.18 -16.32 -17.68
N SER A 111 9.09 -15.66 -17.28
CA SER A 111 8.01 -15.28 -18.20
C SER A 111 8.36 -14.09 -19.10
N ALA A 112 9.31 -13.23 -18.69
CA ALA A 112 9.78 -12.10 -19.50
C ALA A 112 10.72 -12.56 -20.64
N ASP A 113 11.49 -13.62 -20.41
CA ASP A 113 12.46 -14.13 -21.39
C ASP A 113 11.83 -14.97 -22.52
N THR A 114 10.56 -15.38 -22.38
CA THR A 114 9.90 -16.26 -23.36
C THR A 114 9.19 -15.49 -24.51
N LYS A 115 9.13 -14.15 -24.46
CA LYS A 115 8.47 -13.33 -25.51
C LYS A 115 9.40 -12.82 -26.62
N THR A 116 10.58 -13.41 -26.79
CA THR A 116 11.47 -13.13 -27.93
C THR A 116 11.79 -14.43 -28.66
N ASN A 117 10.89 -14.85 -29.54
CA ASN A 117 11.20 -15.67 -30.71
C ASN A 117 10.11 -15.52 -31.77
#